data_AF-A0A3D5TL65-F1
#
_entry.id   AF-A0A3D5TL65-F1
#
_cell.length_a   1.000
_cell.length_b   1.000
_cell.length_c   1.000
_cell.angle_alpha   90.00
_cell.angle_beta   90.00
_cell.angle_gamma   90.00
#
_symmetry.space_group_name_H-M   'P 1'
#
loop_
_entity.id
_entity.type
_entity.pdbx_description
1 polymer ?
#
loop_
_entity_poly.entity_id
_entity_poly.type
_entity_poly.pdbx_seq_one_letter_code
_entity_poly.pdbx_strand_id
1 'polypeptide(L)'
;MTTLEDLYYGNIVPHEHSFKRGSAYSEVLSYVIRHQDSLIPTLTVQQKETFEKLKACEAELHGMNEREAFISGFKLAARIMTEVLYEPSKD
;
A
#
# COMPACT_ATOMS: atom_id res chain seq x y z
N MET A 1 12.96 7.05 21.33
CA MET A 1 11.57 6.57 21.36
C MET A 1 11.58 5.09 21.05
N THR A 2 10.67 4.34 21.66
CA THR A 2 10.39 2.96 21.28
C THR A 2 9.45 2.92 20.07
N THR A 3 9.40 1.79 19.35
CA THR A 3 8.48 1.61 18.22
C THR A 3 7.01 1.90 18.59
N LEU A 4 6.60 1.60 19.82
CA LEU A 4 5.24 1.86 20.29
C LEU A 4 4.98 3.35 20.54
N GLU A 5 5.97 4.08 21.05
CA GLU A 5 5.90 5.53 21.19
C GLU A 5 5.85 6.20 19.81
N ASP A 6 6.73 5.77 18.88
CA ASP A 6 6.74 6.30 17.52
C ASP A 6 5.42 6.01 16.77
N LEU A 7 4.79 4.87 17.02
CA LEU A 7 3.45 4.59 16.51
C LEU A 7 2.39 5.48 17.17
N TYR A 8 2.42 5.64 18.50
CA TYR A 8 1.43 6.45 19.24
C TYR A 8 1.45 7.92 18.83
N TYR A 9 2.65 8.48 18.61
CA TYR A 9 2.83 9.86 18.18
C TYR A 9 2.68 10.05 16.66
N GLY A 10 2.46 8.98 15.89
CA GLY A 10 2.27 9.05 14.44
C GLY A 10 3.56 9.25 13.64
N ASN A 11 4.73 9.00 14.24
CA ASN A 11 6.00 8.97 13.52
C ASN A 11 6.12 7.74 12.61
N ILE A 12 5.38 6.68 12.92
CA ILE A 12 5.19 5.52 12.05
C ILE A 12 3.77 5.58 11.49
N VAL A 13 3.66 5.74 10.18
CA VAL A 13 2.39 5.73 9.45
C VAL A 13 2.36 4.48 8.56
N PRO A 14 1.73 3.36 9.01
CA PRO A 14 1.90 2.07 8.33
C PRO A 14 1.35 2.00 6.91
N HIS A 15 0.47 2.93 6.54
CA HIS A 15 -0.11 3.03 5.21
C HIS A 15 0.63 4.01 4.30
N GLU A 16 1.61 4.76 4.81
CA GLU A 16 2.42 5.63 3.97
C GLU A 16 3.48 4.81 3.23
N HIS A 17 3.29 4.71 1.92
CA HIS A 17 4.28 4.14 1.03
C HIS A 17 5.25 5.24 0.53
N SER A 18 6.39 5.35 1.20
CA SER A 18 7.54 6.06 0.61
C SER A 18 8.27 5.12 -0.37
N PHE A 19 8.68 5.65 -1.52
CA PHE A 19 9.48 4.91 -2.49
C PHE A 19 10.74 5.69 -2.84
N LYS A 20 11.82 4.95 -3.12
CA LYS A 20 13.08 5.55 -3.56
C LYS A 20 12.96 6.05 -4.99
N ARG A 21 13.43 7.27 -5.26
CA ARG A 21 13.54 7.78 -6.63
C ARG A 21 14.46 6.87 -7.44
N GLY A 22 14.06 6.53 -8.67
CA GLY A 22 14.80 5.59 -9.53
C GLY A 22 14.67 4.12 -9.14
N SER A 23 13.80 3.78 -8.17
CA SER A 23 13.40 2.38 -7.94
C SER A 23 12.53 1.85 -9.08
N ALA A 24 12.42 0.53 -9.19
CA ALA A 24 11.48 -0.11 -10.11
C ALA A 24 10.05 0.41 -9.94
N TYR A 25 9.62 0.68 -8.69
CA TYR A 25 8.31 1.30 -8.42
C TYR A 25 8.21 2.68 -9.06
N SER A 26 9.22 3.54 -8.85
CA SER A 26 9.27 4.88 -9.46
C SER A 26 9.25 4.83 -10.98
N GLU A 27 9.87 3.81 -11.57
CA GLU A 27 9.91 3.63 -13.02
C GLU A 27 8.53 3.20 -13.56
N VAL A 28 7.90 2.21 -12.92
CA VAL A 28 6.55 1.75 -13.27
C VAL A 28 5.53 2.88 -13.11
N LEU A 29 5.59 3.65 -12.03
CA LEU A 29 4.75 4.83 -11.84
C LEU A 29 4.93 5.86 -12.98
N SER A 30 6.16 6.05 -13.45
CA SER A 30 6.42 6.94 -14.59
C SER A 30 5.79 6.44 -15.90
N TYR A 31 5.69 5.12 -16.11
CA TYR A 31 4.99 4.55 -17.26
C TYR A 31 3.49 4.79 -17.14
N VAL A 32 2.91 4.55 -15.96
CA VAL A 32 1.48 4.80 -15.68
C VAL A 32 1.12 6.25 -16.00
N ILE A 33 1.88 7.22 -15.49
CA ILE A 33 1.66 8.65 -15.74
C ILE A 33 1.74 8.95 -17.24
N ARG A 34 2.78 8.49 -17.94
CA ARG A 34 2.94 8.73 -19.39
C ARG A 34 1.80 8.15 -20.22
N HIS A 35 1.35 6.94 -19.89
CA HIS A 35 0.22 6.32 -20.58
C HIS A 35 -1.07 7.06 -20.31
N GLN A 36 -1.30 7.51 -19.07
CA GLN A 36 -2.45 8.31 -18.71
C GLN A 36 -2.46 9.66 -19.42
N ASP A 37 -1.32 10.37 -19.46
CA ASP A 37 -1.16 11.65 -20.16
C ASP A 37 -1.42 11.51 -21.67
N SER A 38 -1.08 10.36 -22.25
CA SER A 38 -1.35 10.06 -23.66
C SER A 38 -2.82 9.69 -23.92
N LEU A 39 -3.48 9.04 -22.96
CA LEU A 39 -4.86 8.55 -23.09
C LEU A 39 -5.90 9.65 -22.82
N ILE A 40 -5.75 10.44 -21.75
CA ILE A 40 -6.74 11.44 -21.35
C ILE A 40 -7.15 12.39 -22.50
N PRO A 41 -6.23 12.92 -23.32
CA PRO A 41 -6.59 13.81 -24.42
C PRO A 41 -7.46 13.15 -25.49
N THR A 42 -7.38 11.83 -25.67
CA THR A 42 -8.13 11.09 -26.70
C THR A 42 -9.55 10.74 -26.27
N LEU A 43 -9.90 10.95 -25.00
CA LEU A 43 -11.20 10.61 -24.45
C LEU A 43 -12.24 11.72 -24.69
N THR A 44 -13.47 11.33 -24.95
CA THR A 44 -14.63 12.24 -24.93
C THR A 44 -14.93 12.71 -23.50
N VAL A 45 -15.78 13.73 -23.36
CA VAL A 45 -16.19 14.25 -22.04
C VAL A 45 -16.81 13.15 -21.16
N GLN A 46 -17.76 12.38 -21.71
CA GLN A 46 -18.39 11.28 -20.99
C GLN A 46 -17.39 10.18 -20.61
N GLN A 47 -16.46 9.84 -21.51
CA GLN A 47 -15.42 8.85 -21.23
C GLN A 47 -14.46 9.32 -20.12
N LYS A 48 -14.11 10.62 -20.09
CA LYS A 48 -13.31 11.21 -19.01
C LYS A 48 -14.00 11.10 -17.66
N GLU A 49 -15.30 11.39 -17.60
CA GLU A 49 -16.08 11.23 -16.36
C GLU A 49 -16.11 9.77 -15.88
N THR A 50 -16.32 8.82 -16.79
CA THR A 50 -16.26 7.39 -16.47
C THR A 50 -14.86 6.97 -16.01
N PHE A 51 -13.82 7.47 -16.67
CA PHE A 51 -12.42 7.17 -16.34
C PHE A 51 -12.02 7.70 -14.96
N GLU A 52 -12.42 8.91 -14.59
CA GLU A 52 -12.15 9.44 -13.25
C GLU A 52 -12.91 8.67 -12.16
N LYS A 53 -14.16 8.25 -12.42
CA LYS A 53 -14.90 7.36 -11.51
C LYS A 53 -14.20 6.01 -11.35
N LEU A 54 -13.72 5.42 -12.45
CA LEU A 54 -12.97 4.17 -12.42
C LEU A 54 -11.72 4.32 -11.54
N LYS A 55 -10.91 5.36 -11.76
CA LYS A 55 -9.72 5.62 -10.93
C LYS A 55 -10.05 5.76 -9.45
N ALA A 56 -11.13 6.46 -9.13
CA ALA A 56 -11.57 6.60 -7.74
C ALA A 56 -11.93 5.25 -7.12
N CYS A 57 -12.68 4.41 -7.83
CA CYS A 57 -13.02 3.06 -7.38
C CYS A 57 -11.78 2.16 -7.26
N GLU A 58 -10.85 2.23 -8.21
CA GLU A 58 -9.59 1.46 -8.15
C GLU A 58 -8.72 1.87 -6.97
N ALA A 59 -8.61 3.18 -6.69
CA ALA A 59 -7.87 3.68 -5.53
C ALA A 59 -8.50 3.21 -4.21
N GLU A 60 -9.83 3.24 -4.10
CA GLU A 60 -10.54 2.71 -2.93
C GLU A 60 -10.32 1.19 -2.77
N LEU A 61 -10.49 0.43 -3.85
CA LEU A 61 -10.25 -1.02 -3.85
C LEU A 61 -8.79 -1.35 -3.46
N HIS A 62 -7.82 -0.60 -3.97
CA HIS A 62 -6.43 -0.75 -3.60
C HIS A 62 -6.22 -0.53 -2.10
N GLY A 63 -6.76 0.55 -1.54
CA GLY A 63 -6.70 0.82 -0.11
C GLY A 63 -7.37 -0.26 0.75
N MET A 64 -8.48 -0.86 0.28
CA MET A 64 -9.10 -2.01 0.95
C MET A 64 -8.16 -3.23 0.98
N ASN A 65 -7.53 -3.54 -0.16
CA ASN A 65 -6.59 -4.66 -0.29
C ASN A 65 -5.32 -4.45 0.54
N GLU A 66 -4.73 -3.26 0.51
CA GLU A 66 -3.54 -2.92 1.31
C GLU A 66 -3.83 -3.05 2.81
N ARG A 67 -4.99 -2.55 3.27
CA ARG A 67 -5.41 -2.70 4.66
C ARG A 67 -5.58 -4.17 5.06
N GLU A 68 -6.21 -4.98 4.22
CA GLU A 68 -6.43 -6.40 4.51
C GLU A 68 -5.12 -7.19 4.53
N ALA A 69 -4.22 -6.90 3.58
CA ALA A 69 -2.87 -7.46 3.55
C ALA A 69 -2.07 -7.07 4.80
N PHE A 70 -2.13 -5.81 5.23
CA PHE A 70 -1.48 -5.34 6.45
C PHE A 70 -1.99 -6.08 7.69
N ILE A 71 -3.32 -6.16 7.88
CA ILE A 71 -3.92 -6.87 9.03
C ILE A 71 -3.52 -8.35 9.02
N SER A 72 -3.59 -9.00 7.87
CA SER A 72 -3.27 -10.42 7.72
C SER A 72 -1.80 -10.69 7.99
N GLY A 73 -0.89 -9.85 7.45
CA GLY A 73 0.54 -9.92 7.68
C GLY A 73 0.90 -9.69 9.15
N PHE A 74 0.28 -8.70 9.81
CA PHE A 74 0.53 -8.42 11.22
C PHE A 74 0.09 -9.58 12.13
N LYS A 75 -1.11 -10.14 11.88
CA LYS A 75 -1.59 -11.33 12.60
C LYS A 75 -0.65 -12.53 12.43
N LEU A 76 -0.14 -12.74 11.21
CA LEU A 76 0.81 -13.80 10.94
C LEU A 76 2.13 -13.59 11.69
N ALA A 77 2.68 -12.38 11.66
CA ALA A 77 3.90 -12.05 12.37
C ALA A 77 3.76 -12.27 13.89
N ALA A 78 2.63 -11.86 14.49
CA ALA A 78 2.35 -12.06 15.91
C ALA A 78 2.29 -13.55 16.30
N ARG A 79 1.70 -14.41 15.43
CA ARG A 79 1.65 -15.85 15.64
C ARG A 79 3.04 -16.47 15.61
N ILE A 80 3.84 -16.16 14.59
CA ILE A 80 5.22 -16.64 14.45
C ILE A 80 6.06 -16.24 15.67
N MET A 81 5.98 -14.98 16.11
CA MET A 81 6.72 -14.52 17.30
C MET A 81 6.30 -15.26 18.56
N THR A 82 5.00 -15.49 18.75
CA THR A 82 4.50 -16.27 19.88
C THR A 82 5.02 -17.70 19.83
N GLU A 83 4.96 -18.37 18.68
CA GLU A 83 5.45 -19.75 18.53
C GLU A 83 6.95 -19.87 18.84
N VAL A 84 7.77 -18.93 18.34
CA VAL A 84 9.23 -18.92 18.61
C VAL A 84 9.56 -18.64 20.07
N LEU A 85 8.83 -17.71 20.72
CA LEU A 85 9.11 -17.31 22.10
C LEU A 85 8.58 -18.29 23.14
N TYR A 86 7.51 -19.01 22.80
CA TYR A 86 6.84 -19.97 23.69
C TYR A 86 7.10 -21.43 23.31
N GLU A 87 8.03 -21.71 22.39
CA GLU A 87 8.48 -23.08 22.15
C GLU A 87 9.07 -23.63 23.47
N PRO A 88 8.51 -24.70 24.05
CA PRO A 88 9.08 -25.29 25.26
C PRO A 88 10.49 -25.77 24.90
N SER A 89 11.48 -25.43 25.73
CA SER A 89 12.78 -26.08 25.66
C SER A 89 12.55 -27.59 25.68
N LYS A 90 12.99 -28.28 24.62
CA LYS A 90 13.08 -29.73 24.63
C LYS A 90 14.20 -30.11 25.60
N ASP A 91 13.86 -30.17 26.89
CA ASP A 91 14.61 -30.95 27.87
C ASP A 91 14.44 -32.45 27.58
#